data_AF-A0A371WVL3-F1
#
_entry.id   AF-A0A371WVL3-F1
#
_cell.length_a   1.000
_cell.length_b   1.000
_cell.length_c   1.000
_cell.angle_alpha   90.00
_cell.angle_beta   90.00
_cell.angle_gamma   90.00
#
_symmetry.space_group_name_H-M   'P 1'
#
loop_
_entity.id
_entity.type
_entity.pdbx_description
1 polymer ?
#
loop_
_entity_poly.entity_id
_entity_poly.type
_entity_poly.pdbx_seq_one_letter_code
_entity_poly.pdbx_strand_id
1 'polypeptide(L)'
;MTADSLPYPRDLIGYGPTPPAAQWPGGAKICLQFVINYEEGGENCILHGDVASEAFLSEIVGAQAWPGQRHMNMESIYEYGSRAGFWRLYRMFTARKLPVTVFGVATAMERNPEAVKAMLAADWEIATHGYKWIEYKDFTADEERRHIDEAIRIQRELTGGRPLGFYQGRASVHTLPLTLEDQGFLYSADAYADEFPYWIEGPHGPHLIVPYTLDANDMRFATPQGFNTGEQFFTYLKDSFDLLYAEGAVAPKMLSIGLHCRLVGRPGRALALARFLDYVTSHDGVWVARRIDIARHWIKRHPPRGGYRPSHMPRALFTEVFGDVYEHTPQIAEAAHRAGLTANEDTATGLHAKMSAAMRAMSDEAKLALIKAHPDLAGKLAQAKMLTPDSAREQASAGLDQLTLEQKVRFTELNDAYVARFGFPFIIAVKGRSTQEILDAFMQRLASDKATEFETSLQQIDRIALLRLQDRLP
;
A
#
# COMPACT_ATOMS: atom_id res chain seq x y z
N MET A 1 31.56 22.93 16.69
CA MET A 1 31.71 21.59 16.09
C MET A 1 32.17 21.82 14.67
N THR A 2 33.34 21.32 14.28
CA THR A 2 33.84 21.44 12.91
C THR A 2 32.97 20.57 11.99
N ALA A 3 32.83 20.94 10.71
CA ALA A 3 32.01 20.21 9.73
C ALA A 3 32.48 18.75 9.48
N ASP A 4 33.62 18.33 10.06
CA ASP A 4 34.26 17.03 9.89
C ASP A 4 33.74 15.89 10.80
N SER A 5 32.67 16.10 11.58
CA SER A 5 32.18 15.07 12.51
C SER A 5 30.72 14.62 12.31
N LEU A 6 30.09 14.98 11.19
CA LEU A 6 28.78 14.43 10.86
C LEU A 6 28.96 13.05 10.21
N PRO A 7 28.27 11.99 10.68
CA PRO A 7 28.33 10.68 10.06
C PRO A 7 27.88 10.77 8.59
N TYR A 8 28.52 9.98 7.72
CA TYR A 8 28.22 9.98 6.29
C TYR A 8 26.74 9.59 6.05
N PRO A 9 25.91 10.48 5.45
CA PRO A 9 24.45 10.34 5.47
C PRO A 9 23.90 9.44 4.35
N ARG A 10 24.76 8.67 3.68
CA ARG A 10 24.38 7.78 2.57
C ARG A 10 24.78 6.36 2.90
N ASP A 11 23.82 5.44 2.76
CA ASP A 11 24.10 4.02 2.81
C ASP A 11 24.54 3.56 1.41
N LEU A 12 25.83 3.23 1.26
CA LEU A 12 26.40 2.66 0.03
C LEU A 12 26.49 1.14 0.09
N ILE A 13 26.14 0.54 1.23
CA ILE A 13 26.27 -0.90 1.48
C ILE A 13 24.93 -1.57 1.18
N GLY A 14 23.83 -1.01 1.70
CA GLY A 14 22.51 -1.61 1.60
C GLY A 14 22.52 -3.05 2.12
N TYR A 15 21.95 -3.97 1.35
CA TYR A 15 21.98 -5.39 1.68
C TYR A 15 23.32 -6.10 1.43
N GLY A 16 24.25 -5.46 0.72
CA GLY A 16 25.52 -6.08 0.33
C GLY A 16 25.33 -7.38 -0.48
N PRO A 17 26.21 -8.38 -0.33
CA PRO A 17 26.17 -9.60 -1.14
C PRO A 17 25.04 -10.57 -0.75
N THR A 18 24.31 -10.32 0.34
CA THR A 18 23.32 -11.25 0.90
C THR A 18 21.97 -10.57 1.11
N PRO A 19 21.22 -10.31 0.04
CA PRO A 19 19.89 -9.74 0.16
C PRO A 19 18.87 -10.70 0.80
N PRO A 20 17.78 -10.16 1.38
CA PRO A 20 16.73 -10.98 1.95
C PRO A 20 16.01 -11.79 0.86
N ALA A 21 15.55 -12.99 1.21
CA ALA A 21 14.65 -13.74 0.34
C ALA A 21 13.28 -13.04 0.29
N ALA A 22 12.94 -12.38 -0.81
CA ALA A 22 11.73 -11.56 -0.90
C ALA A 22 10.42 -12.32 -0.57
N GLN A 23 10.40 -13.64 -0.78
CA GLN A 23 9.23 -14.51 -0.53
C GLN A 23 7.96 -14.04 -1.26
N TRP A 24 8.08 -13.56 -2.50
CA TRP A 24 6.93 -13.05 -3.24
C TRP A 24 5.76 -14.05 -3.27
N PRO A 25 4.51 -13.57 -3.25
CA PRO A 25 3.32 -14.41 -3.28
C PRO A 25 3.37 -15.48 -4.38
N GLY A 26 2.92 -16.69 -4.05
CA GLY A 26 2.93 -17.82 -4.99
C GLY A 26 4.33 -18.35 -5.35
N GLY A 27 5.38 -17.93 -4.65
CA GLY A 27 6.76 -18.29 -4.99
C GLY A 27 7.22 -17.64 -6.29
N ALA A 28 6.70 -16.45 -6.61
CA ALA A 28 7.07 -15.73 -7.82
C ALA A 28 8.57 -15.45 -7.87
N LYS A 29 9.17 -15.68 -9.04
CA LYS A 29 10.59 -15.44 -9.34
C LYS A 29 10.89 -13.96 -9.53
N ILE A 30 9.89 -13.17 -9.91
CA ILE A 30 10.02 -11.73 -10.08
C ILE A 30 8.72 -11.04 -9.70
N CYS A 31 8.84 -9.87 -9.09
CA CYS A 31 7.75 -8.93 -8.88
C CYS A 31 7.83 -7.83 -9.95
N LEU A 32 6.77 -7.64 -10.73
CA LEU A 32 6.66 -6.55 -11.70
C LEU A 32 5.72 -5.47 -11.19
N GLN A 33 6.17 -4.21 -11.28
CA GLN A 33 5.42 -3.06 -10.80
C GLN A 33 5.33 -2.01 -11.91
N PHE A 34 4.15 -1.87 -12.51
CA PHE A 34 3.89 -0.87 -13.54
C PHE A 34 3.42 0.45 -12.90
N VAL A 35 4.12 1.54 -13.19
CA VAL A 35 3.76 2.90 -12.75
C VAL A 35 3.28 3.71 -13.94
N ILE A 36 2.08 4.29 -13.84
CA ILE A 36 1.62 5.32 -14.77
C ILE A 36 1.68 6.67 -14.07
N ASN A 37 2.54 7.56 -14.55
CA ASN A 37 2.59 8.94 -14.11
C ASN A 37 1.45 9.72 -14.77
N TYR A 38 0.65 10.40 -13.96
CA TYR A 38 -0.43 11.27 -14.38
C TYR A 38 -0.12 12.70 -13.94
N GLU A 39 0.49 13.45 -14.85
CA GLU A 39 1.13 14.75 -14.60
C GLU A 39 0.51 15.86 -15.45
N GLU A 40 -0.18 15.48 -16.52
CA GLU A 40 -0.75 16.37 -17.52
C GLU A 40 -1.84 17.28 -16.95
N GLY A 41 -1.56 18.58 -16.91
CA GLY A 41 -2.32 19.62 -16.22
C GLY A 41 -1.69 20.08 -14.89
N GLY A 42 -0.61 19.43 -14.44
CA GLY A 42 0.12 19.76 -13.22
C GLY A 42 1.55 20.26 -13.46
N GLU A 43 2.01 20.27 -14.72
CA GLU A 43 3.33 20.75 -15.15
C GLU A 43 3.49 22.28 -15.07
N ASN A 44 4.70 22.77 -15.35
CA ASN A 44 4.95 24.21 -15.39
C ASN A 44 4.11 24.91 -16.45
N CYS A 45 3.29 25.86 -16.03
CA CYS A 45 2.58 26.76 -16.93
C CYS A 45 2.26 28.07 -16.22
N ILE A 46 2.35 29.20 -16.94
CA ILE A 46 1.98 30.51 -16.37
C ILE A 46 0.50 30.56 -15.96
N LEU A 47 -0.37 29.72 -16.57
CA LEU A 47 -1.77 29.57 -16.17
C LEU A 47 -1.92 28.87 -14.80
N HIS A 48 -0.88 28.17 -14.35
CA HIS A 48 -0.81 27.49 -13.05
C HIS A 48 -0.06 28.33 -12.00
N GLY A 49 0.27 29.59 -12.32
CA GLY A 49 1.04 30.49 -11.46
C GLY A 49 2.56 30.30 -11.52
N ASP A 50 3.09 29.51 -12.46
CA ASP A 50 4.54 29.34 -12.62
C ASP A 50 5.19 30.49 -13.37
N VAL A 51 6.50 30.66 -13.19
CA VAL A 51 7.26 31.76 -13.81
C VAL A 51 7.56 31.54 -15.30
N ALA A 52 7.43 30.31 -15.80
CA ALA A 52 7.75 29.94 -17.18
C ALA A 52 6.92 28.73 -17.67
N SER A 53 6.97 28.47 -18.97
CA SER A 53 6.44 27.24 -19.57
C SER A 53 7.26 26.00 -19.23
N GLU A 54 6.63 24.83 -19.34
CA GLU A 54 7.31 23.53 -19.25
C GLU A 54 8.35 23.32 -20.37
N ALA A 55 9.37 22.54 -20.04
CA ALA A 55 10.50 22.20 -20.89
C ALA A 55 10.91 20.72 -20.81
N PHE A 56 10.38 19.97 -19.83
CA PHE A 56 10.80 18.61 -19.55
C PHE A 56 9.85 17.56 -20.13
N LEU A 57 10.38 16.36 -20.42
CA LEU A 57 9.66 15.17 -20.89
C LEU A 57 8.58 15.41 -21.95
N SER A 58 9.00 15.90 -23.12
CA SER A 58 8.15 16.10 -24.30
C SER A 58 8.86 15.66 -25.58
N GLU A 59 8.17 15.73 -26.71
CA GLU A 59 8.77 15.49 -28.03
C GLU A 59 9.81 16.55 -28.43
N ILE A 60 9.83 17.70 -27.74
CA ILE A 60 10.78 18.80 -27.99
C ILE A 60 12.00 18.58 -27.09
N VAL A 61 12.81 17.59 -27.44
CA VAL A 61 14.04 17.27 -26.67
C VAL A 61 14.98 18.47 -26.70
N GLY A 62 15.37 18.96 -25.52
CA GLY A 62 16.21 20.16 -25.37
C GLY A 62 15.42 21.48 -25.34
N ALA A 63 14.08 21.42 -25.25
CA ALA A 63 13.26 22.61 -25.00
C ALA A 63 13.81 23.42 -23.81
N GLN A 64 13.70 24.73 -23.91
CA GLN A 64 14.00 25.66 -22.83
C GLN A 64 12.69 26.24 -22.31
N ALA A 65 12.60 26.47 -21.01
CA ALA A 65 11.46 27.14 -20.41
C ALA A 65 11.37 28.57 -20.96
N TRP A 66 10.17 29.06 -21.25
CA TRP A 66 9.94 30.43 -21.74
C TRP A 66 9.40 31.30 -20.62
N PRO A 67 10.21 32.19 -20.01
CA PRO A 67 9.76 33.04 -18.91
C PRO A 67 8.59 33.93 -19.30
N GLY A 68 7.57 33.98 -18.44
CA GLY A 68 6.38 34.82 -18.62
C GLY A 68 5.52 34.48 -19.84
N GLN A 69 5.76 33.34 -20.51
CA GLN A 69 5.12 32.98 -21.77
C GLN A 69 4.56 31.56 -21.72
N ARG A 70 3.52 31.35 -22.52
CA ARG A 70 2.99 30.03 -22.84
C ARG A 70 3.78 29.41 -23.98
N HIS A 71 3.98 28.09 -23.92
CA HIS A 71 4.59 27.32 -24.99
C HIS A 71 3.53 26.40 -25.59
N MET A 72 2.81 26.89 -26.60
CA MET A 72 1.63 26.21 -27.16
C MET A 72 1.90 24.78 -27.64
N ASN A 73 3.08 24.54 -28.24
CA ASN A 73 3.46 23.19 -28.65
C ASN A 73 3.61 22.26 -27.44
N MET A 74 4.29 22.73 -26.39
CA MET A 74 4.47 21.98 -25.14
C MET A 74 3.13 21.65 -24.49
N GLU A 75 2.25 22.64 -24.32
CA GLU A 75 0.92 22.44 -23.75
C GLU A 75 0.13 21.40 -24.55
N SER A 76 0.12 21.49 -25.89
CA SER A 76 -0.57 20.51 -26.74
C SER A 76 0.03 19.09 -26.67
N ILE A 77 1.33 18.96 -26.39
CA ILE A 77 1.98 17.66 -26.17
C ILE A 77 1.51 17.05 -24.86
N TYR A 78 1.42 17.84 -23.78
CA TYR A 78 0.88 17.41 -22.50
C TYR A 78 -0.61 17.08 -22.61
N GLU A 79 -1.41 17.90 -23.29
CA GLU A 79 -2.82 17.61 -23.57
C GLU A 79 -3.03 16.26 -24.25
N TYR A 80 -2.12 15.81 -25.12
CA TYR A 80 -2.22 14.47 -25.71
C TYR A 80 -2.23 13.36 -24.64
N GLY A 81 -1.43 13.50 -23.58
CA GLY A 81 -1.35 12.52 -22.51
C GLY A 81 -2.69 12.35 -21.80
N SER A 82 -3.31 13.43 -21.34
CA SER A 82 -4.61 13.38 -20.66
C SER A 82 -5.78 13.04 -21.60
N ARG A 83 -5.75 13.51 -22.86
CA ARG A 83 -6.86 13.34 -23.82
C ARG A 83 -6.89 11.99 -24.52
N ALA A 84 -5.73 11.38 -24.77
CA ALA A 84 -5.63 10.18 -25.60
C ALA A 84 -4.68 9.12 -25.04
N GLY A 85 -3.52 9.54 -24.53
CA GLY A 85 -2.48 8.66 -24.00
C GLY A 85 -2.98 7.81 -22.83
N PHE A 86 -3.53 8.46 -21.81
CA PHE A 86 -4.11 7.84 -20.63
C PHE A 86 -5.14 6.77 -21.01
N TRP A 87 -6.13 7.12 -21.84
CA TRP A 87 -7.19 6.17 -22.23
C TRP A 87 -6.67 4.97 -23.03
N ARG A 88 -5.57 5.13 -23.78
CA ARG A 88 -4.91 3.99 -24.44
C ARG A 88 -4.28 3.06 -23.42
N LEU A 89 -3.52 3.59 -22.47
CA LEU A 89 -2.91 2.81 -21.39
C LEU A 89 -3.97 2.14 -20.53
N TYR A 90 -5.00 2.88 -20.13
CA TYR A 90 -6.17 2.37 -19.41
C TYR A 90 -6.74 1.11 -20.07
N ARG A 91 -7.04 1.16 -21.37
CA ARG A 91 -7.53 -0.02 -22.11
C ARG A 91 -6.50 -1.16 -22.16
N MET A 92 -5.21 -0.86 -22.35
CA MET A 92 -4.16 -1.88 -22.43
C MET A 92 -4.01 -2.69 -21.14
N PHE A 93 -4.01 -2.01 -20.00
CA PHE A 93 -3.86 -2.64 -18.67
C PHE A 93 -5.15 -3.31 -18.20
N THR A 94 -6.30 -2.64 -18.32
CA THR A 94 -7.59 -3.21 -17.89
C THR A 94 -8.03 -4.42 -18.72
N ALA A 95 -7.79 -4.41 -20.04
CA ALA A 95 -8.08 -5.58 -20.88
C ALA A 95 -7.25 -6.83 -20.49
N ARG A 96 -6.06 -6.62 -19.92
CA ARG A 96 -5.18 -7.68 -19.42
C ARG A 96 -5.35 -7.96 -17.93
N LYS A 97 -6.21 -7.20 -17.23
CA LYS A 97 -6.39 -7.25 -15.76
C LYS A 97 -5.07 -7.10 -15.00
N LEU A 98 -4.16 -6.28 -15.54
CA LEU A 98 -2.88 -6.01 -14.90
C LEU A 98 -3.03 -4.83 -13.93
N PRO A 99 -2.65 -4.98 -12.65
CA PRO A 99 -2.70 -3.89 -11.69
C PRO A 99 -1.65 -2.83 -12.00
N VAL A 100 -1.95 -1.59 -11.62
CA VAL A 100 -1.10 -0.41 -11.82
C VAL A 100 -1.08 0.42 -10.56
N THR A 101 0.05 1.07 -10.30
CA THR A 101 0.12 2.22 -9.41
C THR A 101 0.20 3.48 -10.24
N VAL A 102 -0.70 4.41 -9.99
CA VAL A 102 -0.66 5.76 -10.56
C VAL A 102 0.18 6.64 -9.66
N PHE A 103 1.18 7.30 -10.21
CA PHE A 103 1.82 8.45 -9.59
C PHE A 103 1.05 9.70 -10.04
N GLY A 104 0.07 10.09 -9.22
CA GLY A 104 -0.87 11.16 -9.56
C GLY A 104 -0.42 12.50 -9.00
N VAL A 105 -0.22 13.49 -9.87
CA VAL A 105 0.01 14.88 -9.45
C VAL A 105 -1.34 15.49 -9.07
N ALA A 106 -1.46 16.03 -7.87
CA ALA A 106 -2.75 16.43 -7.30
C ALA A 106 -3.52 17.43 -8.20
N THR A 107 -2.84 18.48 -8.67
CA THR A 107 -3.44 19.48 -9.57
C THR A 107 -3.80 18.92 -10.95
N ALA A 108 -3.06 17.95 -11.48
CA ALA A 108 -3.43 17.25 -12.72
C ALA A 108 -4.72 16.44 -12.53
N MET A 109 -4.85 15.76 -11.39
CA MET A 109 -6.04 14.99 -11.03
C MET A 109 -7.29 15.88 -10.87
N GLU A 110 -7.18 17.05 -10.23
CA GLU A 110 -8.29 18.01 -10.11
C GLU A 110 -8.83 18.45 -11.46
N ARG A 111 -7.95 18.62 -12.45
CA ARG A 111 -8.32 19.05 -13.80
C ARG A 111 -8.99 17.95 -14.61
N ASN A 112 -8.90 16.68 -14.21
CA ASN A 112 -9.49 15.55 -14.93
C ASN A 112 -10.11 14.50 -14.00
N PRO A 113 -11.22 14.81 -13.33
CA PRO A 113 -11.90 13.87 -12.43
C PRO A 113 -12.43 12.60 -13.14
N GLU A 114 -12.66 12.65 -14.46
CA GLU A 114 -13.05 11.46 -15.24
C GLU A 114 -11.92 10.43 -15.32
N ALA A 115 -10.66 10.88 -15.44
CA ALA A 115 -9.51 9.97 -15.37
C ALA A 115 -9.36 9.38 -13.96
N VAL A 116 -9.55 10.18 -12.91
CA VAL A 116 -9.53 9.71 -11.51
C VAL A 116 -10.59 8.63 -11.28
N LYS A 117 -11.83 8.88 -11.74
CA LYS A 117 -12.92 7.90 -11.67
C LYS A 117 -12.56 6.59 -12.38
N ALA A 118 -11.91 6.67 -13.54
CA ALA A 118 -11.46 5.48 -14.27
C ALA A 118 -10.38 4.70 -13.50
N MET A 119 -9.40 5.40 -12.90
CA MET A 119 -8.35 4.79 -12.08
C MET A 119 -8.96 4.02 -10.89
N LEU A 120 -9.90 4.65 -10.17
CA LEU A 120 -10.61 4.02 -9.04
C LEU A 120 -11.45 2.81 -9.48
N ALA A 121 -12.17 2.93 -10.61
CA ALA A 121 -12.97 1.83 -11.15
C ALA A 121 -12.13 0.62 -11.58
N ALA A 122 -10.85 0.83 -11.91
CA ALA A 122 -9.91 -0.24 -12.26
C ALA A 122 -9.17 -0.83 -11.04
N ASP A 123 -9.48 -0.40 -9.82
CA ASP A 123 -8.77 -0.76 -8.58
C ASP A 123 -7.25 -0.51 -8.67
N TRP A 124 -6.87 0.54 -9.41
CA TRP A 124 -5.48 1.00 -9.44
C TRP A 124 -5.15 1.73 -8.15
N GLU A 125 -3.95 1.53 -7.65
CA GLU A 125 -3.45 2.36 -6.56
C GLU A 125 -3.22 3.78 -7.08
N ILE A 126 -3.55 4.80 -6.28
CA ILE A 126 -3.16 6.19 -6.53
C ILE A 126 -2.22 6.61 -5.41
N ALA A 127 -0.92 6.68 -5.70
CA ALA A 127 0.10 7.24 -4.83
C ALA A 127 0.29 8.73 -5.17
N THR A 128 0.70 9.53 -4.18
CA THR A 128 0.88 10.96 -4.42
C THR A 128 2.15 11.20 -5.23
N HIS A 129 2.01 11.98 -6.29
CA HIS A 129 3.13 12.52 -7.07
C HIS A 129 3.38 14.02 -6.78
N GLY A 130 3.06 14.43 -5.56
CA GLY A 130 3.14 15.82 -5.11
C GLY A 130 1.98 16.69 -5.63
N TYR A 131 2.01 17.97 -5.23
CA TYR A 131 0.97 18.94 -5.56
C TYR A 131 1.02 19.36 -7.03
N LYS A 132 2.23 19.64 -7.51
CA LYS A 132 2.53 20.01 -8.89
C LYS A 132 3.74 19.24 -9.39
N TRP A 133 3.82 19.10 -10.71
CA TRP A 133 4.97 18.51 -11.38
C TRP A 133 6.00 19.58 -11.70
N ILE A 134 6.74 20.02 -10.68
CA ILE A 134 7.80 21.04 -10.77
C ILE A 134 9.09 20.56 -10.10
N GLU A 135 10.15 21.35 -10.20
CA GLU A 135 11.42 21.05 -9.53
C GLU A 135 11.42 21.63 -8.12
N TYR A 136 11.66 20.78 -7.11
CA TYR A 136 11.65 21.17 -5.70
C TYR A 136 13.03 21.50 -5.14
N LYS A 137 14.12 21.34 -5.92
CA LYS A 137 15.50 21.39 -5.42
C LYS A 137 15.85 22.64 -4.59
N ASP A 138 15.22 23.79 -4.90
CA ASP A 138 15.45 25.08 -4.23
C ASP A 138 14.29 25.50 -3.30
N PHE A 139 13.28 24.65 -3.10
CA PHE A 139 12.18 24.96 -2.20
C PHE A 139 12.66 25.02 -0.75
N THR A 140 12.10 25.95 0.01
CA THR A 140 12.23 25.89 1.47
C THR A 140 11.41 24.73 2.03
N ALA A 141 11.83 24.18 3.18
CA ALA A 141 11.09 23.11 3.85
C ALA A 141 9.62 23.48 4.12
N ASP A 142 9.34 24.75 4.43
CA ASP A 142 7.97 25.22 4.69
C ASP A 142 7.10 25.30 3.43
N GLU A 143 7.67 25.73 2.30
CA GLU A 143 6.96 25.73 1.01
C GLU A 143 6.64 24.32 0.55
N GLU A 144 7.64 23.43 0.64
CA GLU A 144 7.46 22.04 0.25
C GLU A 144 6.46 21.31 1.15
N ARG A 145 6.49 21.54 2.48
CA ARG A 145 5.49 21.00 3.40
C ARG A 145 4.08 21.42 3.02
N ARG A 146 3.86 22.71 2.71
CA ARG A 146 2.55 23.19 2.25
C ARG A 146 2.09 22.47 0.98
N HIS A 147 2.99 22.20 0.04
CA HIS A 147 2.66 21.43 -1.16
C HIS A 147 2.33 19.96 -0.83
N ILE A 148 3.08 19.32 0.07
CA ILE A 148 2.78 17.94 0.49
C ILE A 148 1.37 17.87 1.12
N ASP A 149 1.09 18.76 2.07
CA ASP A 149 -0.21 18.83 2.76
C ASP A 149 -1.37 19.07 1.79
N GLU A 150 -1.18 19.97 0.82
CA GLU A 150 -2.19 20.31 -0.17
C GLU A 150 -2.44 19.15 -1.15
N ALA A 151 -1.38 18.45 -1.58
CA ALA A 151 -1.51 17.26 -2.41
C ALA A 151 -2.34 16.18 -1.71
N ILE A 152 -2.07 15.93 -0.43
CA ILE A 152 -2.81 14.98 0.40
C ILE A 152 -4.28 15.39 0.53
N ARG A 153 -4.57 16.68 0.78
CA ARG A 153 -5.93 17.21 0.93
C ARG A 153 -6.73 16.96 -0.35
N ILE A 154 -6.21 17.41 -1.48
CA ILE A 154 -6.85 17.28 -2.80
C ILE A 154 -7.10 15.82 -3.14
N GLN A 155 -6.10 14.95 -2.98
CA GLN A 155 -6.24 13.54 -3.33
C GLN A 155 -7.24 12.82 -2.44
N ARG A 156 -7.33 13.19 -1.16
CA ARG A 156 -8.39 12.70 -0.26
C ARG A 156 -9.77 13.10 -0.76
N GLU A 157 -9.95 14.34 -1.19
CA GLU A 157 -11.24 14.82 -1.73
C GLU A 157 -11.62 14.11 -3.03
N LEU A 158 -10.66 13.90 -3.93
CA LEU A 158 -10.90 13.28 -5.23
C LEU A 158 -11.12 11.76 -5.17
N THR A 159 -10.47 11.07 -4.23
CA THR A 159 -10.44 9.60 -4.19
C THR A 159 -11.24 9.00 -3.05
N GLY A 160 -11.64 9.81 -2.07
CA GLY A 160 -12.28 9.36 -0.83
C GLY A 160 -11.29 8.75 0.19
N GLY A 161 -10.01 8.65 -0.15
CA GLY A 161 -8.98 8.06 0.71
C GLY A 161 -7.68 8.86 0.67
N ARG A 162 -6.88 8.74 1.74
CA ARG A 162 -5.54 9.34 1.76
C ARG A 162 -4.59 8.49 0.89
N PRO A 163 -3.70 9.09 0.07
CA PRO A 163 -2.61 8.34 -0.55
C PRO A 163 -1.69 7.73 0.52
N LEU A 164 -1.31 6.46 0.34
CA LEU A 164 -0.41 5.74 1.24
C LEU A 164 1.02 5.61 0.69
N GLY A 165 1.22 5.93 -0.59
CA GLY A 165 2.53 5.99 -1.23
C GLY A 165 2.90 7.42 -1.61
N PHE A 166 4.20 7.72 -1.57
CA PHE A 166 4.75 9.03 -1.93
C PHE A 166 5.89 8.91 -2.96
N TYR A 167 5.84 9.74 -4.00
CA TYR A 167 6.94 9.95 -4.96
C TYR A 167 6.98 11.42 -5.39
N GLN A 168 8.06 12.17 -5.17
CA GLN A 168 8.19 13.53 -5.69
C GLN A 168 8.89 13.58 -7.06
N GLY A 169 9.81 12.65 -7.30
CA GLY A 169 10.67 12.61 -8.49
C GLY A 169 11.76 13.65 -8.43
N ARG A 170 11.45 14.90 -8.78
CA ARG A 170 12.38 16.04 -8.74
C ARG A 170 12.42 16.64 -7.34
N ALA A 171 12.81 15.81 -6.38
CA ALA A 171 12.86 16.08 -4.95
C ALA A 171 13.92 17.12 -4.55
N SER A 172 13.72 17.72 -3.37
CA SER A 172 14.70 18.51 -2.64
C SER A 172 15.39 17.65 -1.57
N VAL A 173 16.33 18.24 -0.82
CA VAL A 173 16.92 17.61 0.37
C VAL A 173 15.92 17.49 1.54
N HIS A 174 14.79 18.20 1.49
CA HIS A 174 13.76 18.22 2.51
C HIS A 174 12.63 17.21 2.24
N THR A 175 12.41 16.80 0.99
CA THR A 175 11.30 15.93 0.57
C THR A 175 11.15 14.69 1.43
N LEU A 176 12.23 13.90 1.56
CA LEU A 176 12.18 12.65 2.32
C LEU A 176 11.95 12.94 3.82
N PRO A 177 12.72 13.79 4.52
CA PRO A 177 12.43 14.18 5.90
C PRO A 177 10.98 14.59 6.14
N LEU A 178 10.42 15.47 5.30
CA LEU A 178 9.03 15.93 5.41
C LEU A 178 8.03 14.78 5.24
N THR A 179 8.31 13.86 4.32
CA THR A 179 7.48 12.67 4.10
C THR A 179 7.47 11.75 5.32
N LEU A 180 8.61 11.59 5.99
CA LEU A 180 8.74 10.77 7.20
C LEU A 180 8.04 11.38 8.42
N GLU A 181 7.96 12.70 8.50
CA GLU A 181 7.29 13.42 9.59
C GLU A 181 5.76 13.31 9.54
N ASP A 182 5.14 13.15 8.37
CA ASP A 182 3.67 13.11 8.21
C ASP A 182 3.02 11.85 8.86
N GLN A 183 3.79 10.76 9.02
CA GLN A 183 3.37 9.47 9.58
C GLN A 183 2.21 8.75 8.84
N GLY A 184 1.70 9.30 7.74
CA GLY A 184 0.53 8.82 7.01
C GLY A 184 0.84 8.01 5.75
N PHE A 185 2.12 7.87 5.39
CA PHE A 185 2.57 7.06 4.27
C PHE A 185 3.10 5.70 4.75
N LEU A 186 2.83 4.65 3.98
CA LEU A 186 3.40 3.31 4.18
C LEU A 186 4.72 3.14 3.45
N TYR A 187 4.91 3.85 2.33
CA TYR A 187 6.17 3.79 1.59
C TYR A 187 6.49 5.10 0.87
N SER A 188 7.79 5.30 0.58
CA SER A 188 8.28 6.31 -0.36
C SER A 188 9.03 5.67 -1.53
N ALA A 189 9.03 6.36 -2.66
CA ALA A 189 9.59 5.89 -3.93
C ALA A 189 10.77 6.73 -4.45
N ASP A 190 11.13 7.83 -3.77
CA ASP A 190 12.24 8.72 -4.13
C ASP A 190 13.62 8.10 -3.83
N ALA A 191 13.83 6.88 -4.34
CA ALA A 191 15.08 6.15 -4.29
C ALA A 191 15.21 5.26 -5.53
N TYR A 192 16.43 5.14 -6.03
CA TYR A 192 16.75 4.37 -7.24
C TYR A 192 17.90 3.39 -6.97
N ALA A 193 18.05 2.99 -5.71
CA ALA A 193 19.30 2.46 -5.17
C ALA A 193 19.27 0.94 -4.89
N ASP A 194 18.17 0.25 -5.17
CA ASP A 194 18.05 -1.18 -4.88
C ASP A 194 16.96 -1.85 -5.75
N GLU A 195 16.98 -3.17 -5.80
CA GLU A 195 16.01 -4.06 -6.46
C GLU A 195 15.05 -4.70 -5.45
N PHE A 196 15.16 -4.30 -4.18
CA PHE A 196 14.30 -4.70 -3.07
C PHE A 196 13.75 -3.48 -2.32
N PRO A 197 12.55 -3.59 -1.72
CA PRO A 197 12.17 -2.69 -0.65
C PRO A 197 13.13 -2.78 0.55
N TYR A 198 13.34 -1.67 1.25
CA TYR A 198 14.18 -1.64 2.43
C TYR A 198 13.70 -0.62 3.46
N TRP A 199 14.05 -0.85 4.72
CA TRP A 199 13.67 0.03 5.82
C TRP A 199 14.71 1.12 6.03
N ILE A 200 14.24 2.35 6.25
CA ILE A 200 15.03 3.45 6.78
C ILE A 200 14.46 3.90 8.12
N GLU A 201 15.27 4.58 8.92
CA GLU A 201 14.83 5.16 10.19
C GLU A 201 14.39 6.61 9.99
N GLY A 202 13.16 6.92 10.42
CA GLY A 202 12.62 8.27 10.45
C GLY A 202 12.45 8.80 11.89
N PRO A 203 11.99 10.05 12.05
CA PRO A 203 11.79 10.66 13.38
C PRO A 203 10.73 9.95 14.24
N HIS A 204 9.85 9.16 13.61
CA HIS A 204 8.75 8.45 14.27
C HIS A 204 8.84 6.93 14.14
N GLY A 205 10.01 6.42 13.76
CA GLY A 205 10.24 5.00 13.55
C GLY A 205 10.53 4.61 12.11
N PRO A 206 10.46 3.31 11.82
CA PRO A 206 10.84 2.76 10.55
C PRO A 206 9.87 3.20 9.45
N HIS A 207 10.42 3.48 8.28
CA HIS A 207 9.67 3.80 7.06
C HIS A 207 10.18 2.97 5.90
N LEU A 208 9.26 2.49 5.05
CA LEU A 208 9.63 1.63 3.95
C LEU A 208 9.98 2.45 2.71
N ILE A 209 11.13 2.17 2.13
CA ILE A 209 11.46 2.58 0.76
C ILE A 209 11.11 1.42 -0.15
N VAL A 210 10.33 1.71 -1.19
CA VAL A 210 10.14 0.82 -2.33
C VAL A 210 10.82 1.51 -3.51
N PRO A 211 11.99 1.08 -3.99
CA PRO A 211 12.76 1.81 -5.01
C PRO A 211 12.07 1.88 -6.38
N TYR A 212 12.25 3.01 -7.08
CA TYR A 212 11.74 3.26 -8.43
C TYR A 212 12.86 3.21 -9.47
N THR A 213 12.57 3.61 -10.72
CA THR A 213 13.48 3.53 -11.86
C THR A 213 13.48 4.81 -12.71
N LEU A 214 14.66 5.18 -13.22
CA LEU A 214 14.84 6.19 -14.27
C LEU A 214 15.37 5.57 -15.58
N ASP A 215 15.58 4.25 -15.60
CA ASP A 215 16.18 3.51 -16.71
C ASP A 215 15.17 2.62 -17.42
N ALA A 216 14.46 1.74 -16.71
CA ALA A 216 13.28 1.00 -17.17
C ALA A 216 12.05 1.92 -17.19
N ASN A 217 12.19 3.05 -17.87
CA ASN A 217 11.26 4.18 -17.82
C ASN A 217 11.12 4.82 -19.21
N ASP A 218 9.89 5.00 -19.67
CA ASP A 218 9.60 5.60 -20.98
C ASP A 218 9.98 7.09 -21.06
N MET A 219 10.30 7.75 -19.94
CA MET A 219 10.90 9.09 -19.92
C MET A 219 12.13 9.17 -20.83
N ARG A 220 12.83 8.04 -21.02
CA ARG A 220 14.01 7.92 -21.89
C ARG A 220 13.70 8.15 -23.37
N PHE A 221 12.44 8.08 -23.80
CA PHE A 221 12.07 8.55 -25.16
C PHE A 221 12.22 10.07 -25.33
N ALA A 222 12.32 10.83 -24.24
CA ALA A 222 12.40 12.28 -24.22
C ALA A 222 13.67 12.81 -23.53
N THR A 223 14.72 11.99 -23.43
CA THR A 223 16.04 12.40 -22.91
C THR A 223 17.13 12.25 -23.98
N PRO A 224 18.23 13.02 -23.89
CA PRO A 224 19.26 13.06 -24.95
C PRO A 224 19.87 11.70 -25.32
N GLN A 225 20.02 10.77 -24.36
CA GLN A 225 20.63 9.46 -24.62
C GLN A 225 19.63 8.42 -25.12
N GLY A 226 18.35 8.55 -24.78
CA GLY A 226 17.46 7.39 -24.62
C GLY A 226 16.89 6.76 -25.88
N PHE A 227 15.67 6.24 -25.80
CA PHE A 227 15.13 5.32 -26.80
C PHE A 227 14.64 6.07 -28.04
N ASN A 228 15.15 5.68 -29.20
CA ASN A 228 14.75 6.23 -30.50
C ASN A 228 13.53 5.51 -31.08
N THR A 229 13.31 4.24 -30.70
CA THR A 229 12.22 3.41 -31.21
C THR A 229 11.60 2.57 -30.11
N GLY A 230 10.36 2.12 -30.34
CA GLY A 230 9.70 1.16 -29.46
C GLY A 230 10.52 -0.12 -29.25
N GLU A 231 11.25 -0.60 -30.27
CA GLU A 231 12.06 -1.82 -30.15
C GLU A 231 13.12 -1.67 -29.06
N GLN A 232 13.81 -0.53 -28.99
CA GLN A 232 14.85 -0.31 -27.98
C GLN A 232 14.27 -0.35 -26.56
N PHE A 233 13.07 0.21 -26.35
CA PHE A 233 12.41 0.14 -25.06
C PHE A 233 11.95 -1.29 -24.73
N PHE A 234 11.33 -1.99 -25.69
CA PHE A 234 10.92 -3.39 -25.50
C PHE A 234 12.12 -4.28 -25.14
N THR A 235 13.21 -4.18 -25.89
CA THR A 235 14.43 -4.96 -25.65
C THR A 235 15.02 -4.64 -24.29
N TYR A 236 15.11 -3.36 -23.90
CA TYR A 236 15.60 -2.98 -22.58
C TYR A 236 14.76 -3.61 -21.46
N LEU A 237 13.44 -3.46 -21.52
CA LEU A 237 12.54 -4.06 -20.53
C LEU A 237 12.61 -5.58 -20.51
N LYS A 238 12.70 -6.21 -21.69
CA LYS A 238 12.84 -7.67 -21.82
C LYS A 238 14.14 -8.16 -21.19
N ASP A 239 15.26 -7.51 -21.47
CA ASP A 239 16.57 -7.91 -20.94
C ASP A 239 16.61 -7.74 -19.41
N SER A 240 16.06 -6.63 -18.88
CA SER A 240 15.89 -6.43 -17.43
C SER A 240 15.01 -7.52 -16.81
N PHE A 241 13.89 -7.86 -17.45
CA PHE A 241 13.03 -8.94 -16.98
C PHE A 241 13.75 -10.29 -16.99
N ASP A 242 14.40 -10.66 -18.09
CA ASP A 242 15.02 -11.97 -18.27
C ASP A 242 16.13 -12.22 -17.25
N LEU A 243 16.97 -11.20 -17.00
CA LEU A 243 18.02 -11.27 -15.99
C LEU A 243 17.42 -11.50 -14.59
N LEU A 244 16.50 -10.63 -14.17
CA LEU A 244 15.89 -10.71 -12.84
C LEU A 244 15.04 -11.97 -12.65
N TYR A 245 14.38 -12.44 -13.71
CA TYR A 245 13.62 -13.68 -13.72
C TYR A 245 14.54 -14.90 -13.55
N ALA A 246 15.72 -14.89 -14.19
CA ALA A 246 16.73 -15.93 -14.03
C ALA A 246 17.33 -15.93 -12.62
N GLU A 247 17.71 -14.76 -12.10
CA GLU A 247 18.18 -14.62 -10.71
C GLU A 247 17.12 -15.04 -9.69
N GLY A 248 15.84 -14.86 -10.02
CA GLY A 248 14.70 -15.24 -9.22
C GLY A 248 14.57 -16.72 -8.91
N ALA A 249 15.33 -17.59 -9.58
CA ALA A 249 15.49 -18.98 -9.17
C ALA A 249 16.15 -19.11 -7.78
N VAL A 250 16.92 -18.10 -7.36
CA VAL A 250 17.66 -18.08 -6.08
C VAL A 250 17.26 -16.88 -5.24
N ALA A 251 17.20 -15.68 -5.82
CA ALA A 251 16.98 -14.42 -5.12
C ALA A 251 15.99 -13.53 -5.92
N PRO A 252 14.67 -13.74 -5.77
CA PRO A 252 13.66 -13.01 -6.53
C PRO A 252 13.60 -11.53 -6.17
N LYS A 253 13.60 -10.67 -7.19
CA LYS A 253 13.65 -9.19 -7.10
C LYS A 253 12.35 -8.53 -7.53
N MET A 254 12.28 -7.21 -7.42
CA MET A 254 11.27 -6.40 -8.11
C MET A 254 11.86 -5.64 -9.31
N LEU A 255 11.03 -5.39 -10.32
CA LEU A 255 11.31 -4.50 -11.45
C LEU A 255 10.19 -3.47 -11.55
N SER A 256 10.54 -2.19 -11.39
CA SER A 256 9.64 -1.08 -11.68
C SER A 256 9.67 -0.76 -13.18
N ILE A 257 8.52 -0.39 -13.75
CA ILE A 257 8.42 0.13 -15.12
C ILE A 257 7.69 1.48 -15.08
N GLY A 258 8.42 2.55 -15.38
CA GLY A 258 7.89 3.91 -15.41
C GLY A 258 7.26 4.27 -16.76
N LEU A 259 6.03 4.76 -16.73
CA LEU A 259 5.24 5.11 -17.93
C LEU A 259 4.64 6.51 -17.79
N HIS A 260 4.61 7.29 -18.87
CA HIS A 260 3.99 8.61 -18.91
C HIS A 260 2.92 8.67 -20.00
N CYS A 261 1.76 9.24 -19.66
CA CYS A 261 0.60 9.26 -20.55
C CYS A 261 0.94 9.92 -21.90
N ARG A 262 1.62 11.07 -21.88
CA ARG A 262 2.04 11.79 -23.10
C ARG A 262 3.14 11.12 -23.93
N LEU A 263 3.90 10.20 -23.34
CA LEU A 263 5.04 9.53 -23.99
C LEU A 263 4.64 8.16 -24.55
N VAL A 264 4.68 7.08 -23.76
CA VAL A 264 4.35 5.72 -24.23
C VAL A 264 2.91 5.58 -24.69
N GLY A 265 2.02 6.50 -24.30
CA GLY A 265 0.68 6.59 -24.85
C GLY A 265 0.64 6.95 -26.35
N ARG A 266 1.74 7.37 -26.98
CA ARG A 266 1.86 7.60 -28.43
C ARG A 266 1.86 6.26 -29.18
N PRO A 267 1.16 6.12 -30.32
CA PRO A 267 1.01 4.83 -31.01
C PRO A 267 2.34 4.16 -31.39
N GLY A 268 3.35 4.94 -31.81
CA GLY A 268 4.68 4.41 -32.17
C GLY A 268 5.46 3.81 -30.99
N ARG A 269 5.11 4.15 -29.74
CA ARG A 269 5.73 3.63 -28.51
C ARG A 269 4.84 2.59 -27.82
N ALA A 270 3.53 2.81 -27.84
CA ALA A 270 2.55 1.97 -27.18
C ALA A 270 2.59 0.49 -27.63
N LEU A 271 2.96 0.23 -28.89
CA LEU A 271 3.10 -1.13 -29.40
C LEU A 271 4.21 -1.91 -28.68
N ALA A 272 5.33 -1.26 -28.33
CA ALA A 272 6.41 -1.89 -27.58
C ALA A 272 5.99 -2.26 -26.16
N LEU A 273 5.25 -1.36 -25.49
CA LEU A 273 4.65 -1.67 -24.19
C LEU A 273 3.70 -2.85 -24.31
N ALA A 274 2.78 -2.86 -25.28
CA ALA A 274 1.84 -3.96 -25.47
C ALA A 274 2.57 -5.31 -25.65
N ARG A 275 3.64 -5.35 -26.45
CA ARG A 275 4.50 -6.53 -26.61
C ARG A 275 5.15 -6.97 -25.30
N PHE A 276 5.62 -6.03 -24.48
CA PHE A 276 6.22 -6.36 -23.19
C PHE A 276 5.17 -6.89 -22.20
N LEU A 277 3.98 -6.30 -22.16
CA LEU A 277 2.87 -6.81 -21.34
C LEU A 277 2.50 -8.25 -21.74
N ASP A 278 2.42 -8.53 -23.04
CA ASP A 278 2.16 -9.88 -23.55
C ASP A 278 3.32 -10.85 -23.25
N TYR A 279 4.57 -10.36 -23.30
CA TYR A 279 5.75 -11.15 -22.97
C TYR A 279 5.76 -11.58 -21.49
N VAL A 280 5.58 -10.65 -20.55
CA VAL A 280 5.65 -11.00 -19.12
C VAL A 280 4.48 -11.88 -18.68
N THR A 281 3.33 -11.76 -19.35
CA THR A 281 2.16 -12.62 -19.09
C THR A 281 2.29 -14.02 -19.68
N SER A 282 3.25 -14.26 -20.59
CA SER A 282 3.55 -15.59 -21.10
C SER A 282 4.50 -16.40 -20.21
N HIS A 283 4.91 -15.86 -19.06
CA HIS A 283 5.84 -16.50 -18.13
C HIS A 283 5.15 -16.89 -16.82
N ASP A 284 5.40 -18.10 -16.35
CA ASP A 284 4.95 -18.55 -15.03
C ASP A 284 5.75 -17.90 -13.90
N GLY A 285 5.17 -17.81 -12.70
CA GLY A 285 5.89 -17.32 -11.53
C GLY A 285 6.23 -15.83 -11.59
N VAL A 286 5.42 -15.03 -12.27
CA VAL A 286 5.50 -13.56 -12.28
C VAL A 286 4.41 -13.01 -11.37
N TRP A 287 4.77 -12.19 -10.39
CA TRP A 287 3.82 -11.44 -9.58
C TRP A 287 3.72 -10.01 -10.10
N VAL A 288 2.63 -9.66 -10.79
CA VAL A 288 2.36 -8.26 -11.16
C VAL A 288 1.57 -7.61 -10.03
N ALA A 289 2.10 -6.52 -9.46
CA ALA A 289 1.59 -5.94 -8.22
C ALA A 289 1.41 -4.42 -8.32
N ARG A 290 0.48 -3.88 -7.51
CA ARG A 290 0.55 -2.46 -7.14
C ARG A 290 1.66 -2.31 -6.12
N ARG A 291 2.20 -1.10 -6.03
CA ARG A 291 3.28 -0.74 -5.13
C ARG A 291 2.87 -0.83 -3.65
N ILE A 292 1.62 -0.50 -3.33
CA ILE A 292 1.02 -0.75 -2.02
C ILE A 292 1.00 -2.24 -1.66
N ASP A 293 0.77 -3.12 -2.63
CA ASP A 293 0.76 -4.57 -2.37
C ASP A 293 2.17 -5.07 -2.05
N ILE A 294 3.21 -4.52 -2.72
CA ILE A 294 4.62 -4.77 -2.39
C ILE A 294 4.95 -4.27 -0.99
N ALA A 295 4.53 -3.04 -0.65
CA ALA A 295 4.77 -2.46 0.67
C ALA A 295 4.16 -3.33 1.77
N ARG A 296 2.88 -3.70 1.64
CA ARG A 296 2.17 -4.59 2.58
C ARG A 296 2.80 -5.97 2.69
N HIS A 297 3.23 -6.53 1.56
CA HIS A 297 3.96 -7.80 1.55
C HIS A 297 5.25 -7.70 2.37
N TRP A 298 6.03 -6.63 2.16
CA TRP A 298 7.29 -6.42 2.85
C TRP A 298 7.09 -6.19 4.34
N ILE A 299 6.12 -5.34 4.73
CA ILE A 299 5.70 -5.13 6.12
C ILE A 299 5.39 -6.47 6.80
N LYS A 300 4.68 -7.36 6.11
CA LYS A 300 4.28 -8.64 6.68
C LYS A 300 5.43 -9.65 6.78
N ARG A 301 6.31 -9.72 5.78
CA ARG A 301 7.32 -10.78 5.65
C ARG A 301 8.70 -10.41 6.17
N HIS A 302 9.02 -9.12 6.13
CA HIS A 302 10.33 -8.56 6.41
C HIS A 302 10.17 -7.40 7.38
N PRO A 303 9.85 -7.67 8.66
CA PRO A 303 9.74 -6.60 9.66
C PRO A 303 11.08 -5.83 9.77
N PRO A 304 11.05 -4.57 10.23
CA PRO A 304 12.26 -3.79 10.42
C PRO A 304 13.20 -4.47 11.41
N ARG A 305 14.50 -4.11 11.34
CA ARG A 305 15.50 -4.68 12.25
C ARG A 305 15.11 -4.41 13.70
N GLY A 306 15.05 -5.47 14.52
CA GLY A 306 14.59 -5.38 15.90
C GLY A 306 13.09 -5.60 16.08
N GLY A 307 12.34 -5.86 15.00
CA GLY A 307 10.91 -6.12 15.04
C GLY A 307 10.06 -4.85 15.17
N TYR A 308 8.75 -5.03 15.31
CA TYR A 308 7.83 -3.90 15.50
C TYR A 308 7.83 -3.43 16.95
N ARG A 309 7.98 -2.12 17.13
CA ARG A 309 7.89 -1.43 18.41
C ARG A 309 6.73 -0.44 18.37
N PRO A 310 5.53 -0.83 18.82
CA PRO A 310 4.32 0.01 18.83
C PRO A 310 4.51 1.48 19.20
N SER A 311 5.35 1.77 20.20
CA SER A 311 5.64 3.14 20.66
C SER A 311 6.49 3.97 19.71
N HIS A 312 7.13 3.31 18.74
CA HIS A 312 8.06 3.89 17.77
C HIS A 312 7.69 3.47 16.36
N MET A 313 6.42 3.72 16.00
CA MET A 313 5.89 3.46 14.66
C MET A 313 5.06 4.66 14.17
N PRO A 314 5.22 5.06 12.89
CA PRO A 314 4.34 6.03 12.28
C PRO A 314 2.91 5.47 12.21
N ARG A 315 1.91 6.35 12.32
CA ARG A 315 0.48 5.99 12.36
C ARG A 315 0.06 5.02 11.26
N ALA A 316 0.47 5.24 10.01
CA ALA A 316 0.11 4.39 8.89
C ALA A 316 0.66 2.97 9.06
N LEU A 317 1.94 2.84 9.40
CA LEU A 317 2.56 1.53 9.64
C LEU A 317 1.93 0.82 10.85
N PHE A 318 1.69 1.56 11.94
CA PHE A 318 1.02 1.01 13.11
C PHE A 318 -0.37 0.45 12.77
N THR A 319 -1.15 1.20 11.99
CA THR A 319 -2.49 0.78 11.57
C THR A 319 -2.44 -0.40 10.60
N GLU A 320 -1.46 -0.44 9.70
CA GLU A 320 -1.29 -1.58 8.78
C GLU A 320 -0.86 -2.86 9.53
N VAL A 321 -0.03 -2.73 10.58
CA VAL A 321 0.46 -3.88 11.36
C VAL A 321 -0.53 -4.34 12.42
N PHE A 322 -1.33 -3.46 13.02
CA PHE A 322 -2.19 -3.78 14.17
C PHE A 322 -3.69 -3.46 13.97
N GLY A 323 -4.08 -2.87 12.85
CA GLY A 323 -5.47 -2.48 12.59
C GLY A 323 -6.43 -3.66 12.48
N ASP A 324 -5.95 -4.84 12.13
CA ASP A 324 -6.73 -6.08 11.99
C ASP A 324 -6.81 -6.93 13.28
N VAL A 325 -6.20 -6.47 14.38
CA VAL A 325 -6.21 -7.17 15.68
C VAL A 325 -7.64 -7.37 16.18
N TYR A 326 -8.52 -6.38 15.96
CA TYR A 326 -9.96 -6.44 16.25
C TYR A 326 -10.77 -6.62 14.95
N GLU A 327 -10.32 -7.54 14.08
CA GLU A 327 -10.90 -7.81 12.76
C GLU A 327 -10.96 -6.56 11.88
N HIS A 328 -12.09 -6.26 11.25
CA HIS A 328 -12.23 -5.13 10.33
C HIS A 328 -12.49 -3.79 11.04
N THR A 329 -11.94 -3.62 12.25
CA THR A 329 -12.13 -2.42 13.10
C THR A 329 -10.80 -1.71 13.41
N PRO A 330 -10.09 -1.18 12.39
CA PRO A 330 -8.80 -0.49 12.58
C PRO A 330 -8.90 0.76 13.47
N GLN A 331 -10.09 1.32 13.65
CA GLN A 331 -10.33 2.50 14.49
C GLN A 331 -9.91 2.28 15.94
N ILE A 332 -9.91 1.03 16.43
CA ILE A 332 -9.41 0.70 17.78
C ILE A 332 -7.89 0.90 17.85
N ALA A 333 -7.15 0.44 16.84
CA ALA A 333 -5.71 0.65 16.74
C ALA A 333 -5.39 2.15 16.58
N GLU A 334 -6.08 2.83 15.68
CA GLU A 334 -5.91 4.28 15.47
C GLU A 334 -6.19 5.08 16.75
N ALA A 335 -7.23 4.72 17.51
CA ALA A 335 -7.55 5.35 18.78
C ALA A 335 -6.45 5.09 19.84
N ALA A 336 -5.90 3.87 19.90
CA ALA A 336 -4.80 3.53 20.80
C ALA A 336 -3.53 4.33 20.47
N HIS A 337 -3.16 4.44 19.19
CA HIS A 337 -2.01 5.23 18.73
C HIS A 337 -2.19 6.72 19.04
N ARG A 338 -3.36 7.29 18.72
CA ARG A 338 -3.69 8.70 19.01
C ARG A 338 -3.67 9.02 20.51
N ALA A 339 -3.98 8.05 21.37
CA ALA A 339 -3.92 8.19 22.82
C ALA A 339 -2.48 8.16 23.39
N GLY A 340 -1.46 8.05 22.53
CA GLY A 340 -0.04 8.01 22.89
C GLY A 340 0.40 6.63 23.37
N LEU A 341 1.53 6.16 22.84
CA LEU A 341 2.14 4.89 23.18
C LEU A 341 3.53 5.14 23.79
N THR A 342 3.90 4.33 24.76
CA THR A 342 5.20 4.35 25.44
C THR A 342 5.84 2.97 25.35
N ALA A 343 7.07 2.82 25.84
CA ALA A 343 7.75 1.52 25.85
C ALA A 343 6.97 0.40 26.57
N ASN A 344 6.02 0.73 27.45
CA ASN A 344 5.14 -0.27 28.08
C ASN A 344 4.26 -0.99 27.05
N GLU A 345 3.87 -0.29 25.99
CA GLU A 345 3.05 -0.81 24.90
C GLU A 345 3.87 -1.57 23.84
N ASP A 346 5.20 -1.68 23.97
CA ASP A 346 6.05 -2.49 23.07
C ASP A 346 5.93 -4.01 23.31
N THR A 347 4.92 -4.46 24.06
CA THR A 347 4.65 -5.87 24.38
C THR A 347 3.21 -6.23 24.03
N ALA A 348 2.93 -7.52 23.80
CA ALA A 348 1.58 -7.97 23.50
C ALA A 348 0.57 -7.55 24.58
N THR A 349 0.92 -7.70 25.86
CA THR A 349 0.06 -7.35 27.00
C THR A 349 -0.15 -5.84 27.12
N GLY A 350 0.91 -5.03 26.97
CA GLY A 350 0.82 -3.58 27.07
C GLY A 350 -0.03 -2.98 25.96
N LEU A 351 0.22 -3.38 24.71
CA LEU A 351 -0.58 -2.91 23.59
C LEU A 351 -2.03 -3.39 23.69
N HIS A 352 -2.24 -4.64 24.12
CA HIS A 352 -3.58 -5.17 24.36
C HIS A 352 -4.37 -4.32 25.36
N ALA A 353 -3.77 -3.95 26.48
CA ALA A 353 -4.43 -3.10 27.49
C ALA A 353 -4.86 -1.74 26.89
N LYS A 354 -4.00 -1.12 26.08
CA LYS A 354 -4.30 0.16 25.42
C LYS A 354 -5.43 0.02 24.40
N MET A 355 -5.40 -1.01 23.56
CA MET A 355 -6.43 -1.26 22.56
C MET A 355 -7.76 -1.71 23.18
N SER A 356 -7.72 -2.49 24.27
CA SER A 356 -8.91 -2.88 25.04
C SER A 356 -9.58 -1.65 25.65
N ALA A 357 -8.81 -0.71 26.20
CA ALA A 357 -9.34 0.56 26.67
C ALA A 357 -10.00 1.38 25.55
N ALA A 358 -9.39 1.43 24.36
CA ALA A 358 -9.98 2.08 23.19
C ALA A 358 -11.28 1.41 22.74
N MET A 359 -11.34 0.08 22.70
CA MET A 359 -12.56 -0.68 22.39
C MET A 359 -13.68 -0.42 23.41
N ARG A 360 -13.35 -0.43 24.70
CA ARG A 360 -14.33 -0.18 25.78
C ARG A 360 -14.90 1.24 25.77
N ALA A 361 -14.12 2.21 25.28
CA ALA A 361 -14.54 3.60 25.14
C ALA A 361 -15.44 3.86 23.91
N MET A 362 -15.60 2.88 23.01
CA MET A 362 -16.54 2.98 21.88
C MET A 362 -18.00 3.03 22.36
N SER A 363 -18.88 3.62 21.56
CA SER A 363 -20.33 3.57 21.81
C SER A 363 -20.86 2.13 21.70
N ASP A 364 -22.01 1.87 22.31
CA ASP A 364 -22.63 0.54 22.27
C ASP A 364 -23.01 0.13 20.84
N GLU A 365 -23.37 1.09 19.97
CA GLU A 365 -23.60 0.82 18.54
C GLU A 365 -22.33 0.37 17.83
N ALA A 366 -21.20 1.01 18.11
CA ALA A 366 -19.92 0.67 17.51
C ALA A 366 -19.38 -0.68 18.04
N LYS A 367 -19.57 -0.96 19.35
CA LYS A 367 -19.31 -2.27 19.95
C LYS A 367 -20.18 -3.36 19.33
N LEU A 368 -21.48 -3.10 19.13
CA LEU A 368 -22.38 -4.02 18.46
C LEU A 368 -21.95 -4.27 17.01
N ALA A 369 -21.51 -3.23 16.29
CA ALA A 369 -20.97 -3.37 14.95
C ALA A 369 -19.70 -4.24 14.93
N LEU A 370 -18.80 -4.07 15.90
CA LEU A 370 -17.62 -4.92 16.08
C LEU A 370 -18.02 -6.40 16.29
N ILE A 371 -18.98 -6.68 17.17
CA ILE A 371 -19.46 -8.05 17.41
C ILE A 371 -20.06 -8.64 16.11
N LYS A 372 -20.87 -7.86 15.39
CA LYS A 372 -21.49 -8.31 14.13
C LYS A 372 -20.50 -8.49 12.99
N ALA A 373 -19.42 -7.72 12.97
CA ALA A 373 -18.35 -7.83 11.98
C ALA A 373 -17.43 -9.04 12.24
N HIS A 374 -17.46 -9.59 13.46
CA HIS A 374 -16.72 -10.80 13.77
C HIS A 374 -17.37 -11.99 13.04
N PRO A 375 -16.62 -12.76 12.23
CA PRO A 375 -17.23 -13.86 11.49
C PRO A 375 -17.74 -14.94 12.45
N ASP A 376 -18.93 -15.46 12.19
CA ASP A 376 -19.53 -16.50 13.01
C ASP A 376 -18.81 -17.84 12.84
N LEU A 377 -18.74 -18.64 13.91
CA LEU A 377 -17.95 -19.86 13.92
C LEU A 377 -18.40 -20.87 12.82
N ALA A 378 -19.69 -20.91 12.51
CA ALA A 378 -20.28 -21.74 11.46
C ALA A 378 -20.00 -21.20 10.05
N GLY A 379 -20.13 -19.89 9.81
CA GLY A 379 -19.72 -19.28 8.55
C GLY A 379 -18.21 -19.39 8.29
N LYS A 380 -17.37 -19.36 9.34
CA LYS A 380 -15.93 -19.64 9.19
C LYS A 380 -15.65 -21.07 8.70
N LEU A 381 -16.47 -22.06 9.10
CA LEU A 381 -16.38 -23.46 8.62
C LEU A 381 -16.84 -23.63 7.16
N ALA A 382 -17.80 -22.82 6.71
CA ALA A 382 -18.34 -22.86 5.35
C ALA A 382 -17.52 -22.01 4.35
N GLN A 383 -16.85 -20.95 4.84
CA GLN A 383 -16.15 -19.95 4.03
C GLN A 383 -14.64 -19.92 4.28
N ALA A 384 -13.99 -21.07 4.45
CA ALA A 384 -12.56 -21.18 4.74
C ALA A 384 -11.62 -20.36 3.80
N LYS A 385 -12.10 -19.97 2.61
CA LYS A 385 -11.38 -19.14 1.63
C LYS A 385 -11.52 -17.61 1.83
N MET A 386 -12.42 -17.13 2.69
CA MET A 386 -12.69 -15.70 2.92
C MET A 386 -12.22 -15.22 4.32
N LEU A 387 -11.60 -16.09 5.11
CA LEU A 387 -11.09 -15.76 6.44
C LEU A 387 -9.83 -14.89 6.38
N THR A 388 -9.68 -14.02 7.37
CA THR A 388 -8.37 -13.41 7.64
C THR A 388 -7.35 -14.53 7.95
N PRO A 389 -6.07 -14.36 7.58
CA PRO A 389 -5.05 -15.39 7.83
C PRO A 389 -4.93 -15.81 9.30
N ASP A 390 -5.25 -14.90 10.23
CA ASP A 390 -5.21 -15.16 11.67
C ASP A 390 -6.40 -16.02 12.11
N SER A 391 -7.61 -15.70 11.64
CA SER A 391 -8.80 -16.53 11.85
C SER A 391 -8.59 -17.96 11.33
N ALA A 392 -7.95 -18.14 10.17
CA ALA A 392 -7.69 -19.47 9.63
C ALA A 392 -6.75 -20.31 10.53
N ARG A 393 -5.69 -19.69 11.10
CA ARG A 393 -4.75 -20.37 12.01
C ARG A 393 -5.41 -20.70 13.36
N GLU A 394 -6.23 -19.79 13.89
CA GLU A 394 -6.97 -20.01 15.13
C GLU A 394 -7.89 -21.25 15.02
N GLN A 395 -8.60 -21.42 13.90
CA GLN A 395 -9.52 -22.55 13.73
C GLN A 395 -8.84 -23.91 13.63
N ALA A 396 -7.74 -23.99 12.88
CA ALA A 396 -6.95 -25.22 12.77
C ALA A 396 -6.45 -25.69 14.14
N SER A 397 -6.11 -24.75 15.04
CA SER A 397 -5.62 -25.09 16.38
C SER A 397 -6.65 -25.76 17.30
N ALA A 398 -7.95 -25.62 17.01
CA ALA A 398 -9.05 -26.17 17.80
C ALA A 398 -9.69 -27.44 17.17
N GLY A 399 -9.12 -27.95 16.06
CA GLY A 399 -9.64 -29.11 15.33
C GLY A 399 -10.98 -28.86 14.64
N LEU A 400 -11.38 -27.59 14.48
CA LEU A 400 -12.65 -27.22 13.88
C LEU A 400 -12.68 -27.52 12.36
N ASP A 401 -11.52 -27.60 11.72
CA ASP A 401 -11.33 -28.06 10.35
C ASP A 401 -11.65 -29.56 10.14
N GLN A 402 -11.71 -30.33 11.23
CA GLN A 402 -11.91 -31.79 11.22
C GLN A 402 -13.29 -32.23 11.75
N LEU A 403 -14.24 -31.30 11.92
CA LEU A 403 -15.57 -31.61 12.43
C LEU A 403 -16.33 -32.62 11.55
N THR A 404 -17.05 -33.54 12.19
CA THR A 404 -17.98 -34.43 11.49
C THR A 404 -19.16 -33.65 10.91
N LEU A 405 -19.88 -34.23 9.95
CA LEU A 405 -21.07 -33.61 9.38
C LEU A 405 -22.12 -33.29 10.44
N GLU A 406 -22.33 -34.20 11.40
CA GLU A 406 -23.26 -34.03 12.52
C GLU A 406 -22.84 -32.86 13.43
N GLN A 407 -21.55 -32.75 13.75
CA GLN A 407 -21.04 -31.62 14.52
C GLN A 407 -21.21 -30.29 13.77
N LYS A 408 -20.96 -30.26 12.45
CA LYS A 408 -21.16 -29.05 11.62
C LYS A 408 -22.63 -28.61 11.60
N VAL A 409 -23.56 -29.56 11.46
CA VAL A 409 -25.00 -29.26 11.56
C VAL A 409 -25.33 -28.70 12.95
N ARG A 410 -24.84 -29.34 14.01
CA ARG A 410 -25.08 -28.88 15.38
C ARG A 410 -24.56 -27.47 15.64
N PHE A 411 -23.37 -27.14 15.15
CA PHE A 411 -22.81 -25.79 15.24
C PHE A 411 -23.66 -24.75 14.49
N THR A 412 -24.17 -25.12 13.32
CA THR A 412 -25.03 -24.25 12.51
C THR A 412 -26.35 -23.97 13.23
N GLU A 413 -27.03 -25.01 13.73
CA GLU A 413 -28.28 -24.87 14.49
C GLU A 413 -28.12 -23.99 15.74
N LEU A 414 -27.06 -24.22 16.50
CA LEU A 414 -26.79 -23.45 17.71
C LEU A 414 -26.49 -21.98 17.38
N ASN A 415 -25.74 -21.72 16.31
CA ASN A 415 -25.44 -20.36 15.85
C ASN A 415 -26.69 -19.64 15.36
N ASP A 416 -27.55 -20.30 14.59
CA ASP A 416 -28.82 -19.73 14.14
C ASP A 416 -29.73 -19.39 15.33
N ALA A 417 -29.81 -20.29 16.33
CA ALA A 417 -30.56 -20.03 17.56
C ALA A 417 -29.97 -18.84 18.35
N TYR A 418 -28.64 -18.72 18.40
CA TYR A 418 -27.96 -17.63 19.10
C TYR A 418 -28.17 -16.28 18.41
N VAL A 419 -28.03 -16.23 17.09
CA VAL A 419 -28.31 -15.03 16.28
C VAL A 419 -29.78 -14.64 16.40
N ALA A 420 -30.71 -15.59 16.35
CA ALA A 420 -32.14 -15.31 16.51
C ALA A 420 -32.46 -14.71 17.88
N ARG A 421 -31.79 -15.18 18.95
CA ARG A 421 -32.04 -14.70 20.32
C ARG A 421 -31.38 -13.36 20.61
N PHE A 422 -30.12 -13.17 20.22
CA PHE A 422 -29.32 -12.01 20.65
C PHE A 422 -29.13 -10.96 19.54
N GLY A 423 -29.28 -11.34 18.28
CA GLY A 423 -29.14 -10.46 17.11
C GLY A 423 -27.69 -10.24 16.66
N PHE A 424 -26.76 -11.07 17.12
CA PHE A 424 -25.32 -11.05 16.78
C PHE A 424 -24.73 -12.47 16.90
N PRO A 425 -23.59 -12.76 16.24
CA PRO A 425 -23.03 -14.12 16.19
C PRO A 425 -22.42 -14.56 17.52
N PHE A 426 -22.34 -15.88 17.71
CA PHE A 426 -21.60 -16.46 18.83
C PHE A 426 -20.09 -16.34 18.59
N ILE A 427 -19.39 -15.72 19.54
CA ILE A 427 -17.94 -15.50 19.46
C ILE A 427 -17.27 -16.14 20.66
N ILE A 428 -16.20 -16.89 20.41
CA ILE A 428 -15.41 -17.55 21.44
C ILE A 428 -13.95 -17.64 21.00
N ALA A 429 -13.01 -17.37 21.90
CA ALA A 429 -11.59 -17.62 21.64
C ALA A 429 -11.33 -19.13 21.59
N VAL A 430 -10.93 -19.67 20.44
CA VAL A 430 -10.84 -21.13 20.23
C VAL A 430 -9.48 -21.73 20.61
N LYS A 431 -8.40 -20.93 20.61
CA LYS A 431 -7.03 -21.41 20.92
C LYS A 431 -6.99 -22.03 22.32
N GLY A 432 -6.61 -23.31 22.39
CA GLY A 432 -6.53 -24.07 23.64
C GLY A 432 -7.85 -24.66 24.14
N ARG A 433 -8.92 -24.65 23.34
CA ARG A 433 -10.20 -25.30 23.65
C ARG A 433 -10.46 -26.47 22.70
N SER A 434 -11.07 -27.53 23.22
CA SER A 434 -11.61 -28.65 22.47
C SER A 434 -12.97 -28.30 21.86
N THR A 435 -13.37 -29.06 20.84
CA THR A 435 -14.70 -28.95 20.23
C THR A 435 -15.83 -29.09 21.27
N GLN A 436 -15.69 -30.02 22.22
CA GLN A 436 -16.71 -30.25 23.25
C GLN A 436 -16.84 -29.04 24.18
N GLU A 437 -15.73 -28.46 24.65
CA GLU A 437 -15.75 -27.26 25.49
C GLU A 437 -16.40 -26.06 24.78
N ILE A 438 -16.22 -25.96 23.46
CA ILE A 438 -16.88 -24.92 22.66
C ILE A 438 -18.39 -25.16 22.62
N LEU A 439 -18.85 -26.39 22.37
CA LEU A 439 -20.28 -26.74 22.35
C LEU A 439 -20.94 -26.51 23.71
N ASP A 440 -20.27 -26.88 24.80
CA ASP A 440 -20.77 -26.69 26.16
C ASP A 440 -20.91 -25.20 26.49
N ALA A 441 -19.90 -24.39 26.13
CA ALA A 441 -19.97 -22.94 26.27
C ALA A 441 -21.10 -22.33 25.42
N PHE A 442 -21.34 -22.87 24.23
CA PHE A 442 -22.44 -22.46 23.36
C PHE A 442 -23.80 -22.66 24.03
N MET A 443 -24.05 -23.86 24.55
CA MET A 443 -25.31 -24.22 25.20
C MET A 443 -25.53 -23.41 26.49
N GLN A 444 -24.49 -23.25 27.30
CA GLN A 444 -24.56 -22.45 28.52
C GLN A 444 -24.91 -20.99 28.22
N ARG A 445 -24.21 -20.38 27.25
CA ARG A 445 -24.38 -18.97 26.89
C ARG A 445 -25.70 -18.69 26.18
N LEU A 446 -26.27 -19.68 25.48
CA LEU A 446 -27.60 -19.55 24.90
C LEU A 446 -28.67 -19.36 25.98
N ALA A 447 -28.44 -19.77 27.23
CA ALA A 447 -29.37 -19.57 28.34
C ALA A 447 -29.31 -18.16 28.97
N SER A 448 -28.24 -17.40 28.74
CA SER A 448 -27.99 -16.07 29.30
C SER A 448 -28.95 -14.98 28.77
N ASP A 449 -29.00 -13.83 29.46
CA ASP A 449 -29.65 -12.62 28.94
C ASP A 449 -28.76 -11.88 27.92
N LYS A 450 -29.37 -10.98 27.15
CA LYS A 450 -28.70 -10.28 26.05
C LYS A 450 -27.61 -9.32 26.52
N ALA A 451 -27.75 -8.67 27.67
CA ALA A 451 -26.75 -7.74 28.18
C ALA A 451 -25.50 -8.50 28.62
N THR A 452 -25.69 -9.61 29.34
CA THR A 452 -24.60 -10.53 29.72
C THR A 452 -23.86 -11.08 28.50
N GLU A 453 -24.58 -11.48 27.45
CA GLU A 453 -23.95 -12.01 26.23
C GLU A 453 -23.25 -10.95 25.39
N PHE A 454 -23.73 -9.71 25.41
CA PHE A 454 -23.05 -8.58 24.78
C PHE A 454 -21.67 -8.37 25.41
N GLU A 455 -21.60 -8.25 26.74
CA GLU A 455 -20.33 -8.11 27.47
C GLU A 455 -19.42 -9.34 27.30
N THR A 456 -20.00 -10.54 27.38
CA THR A 456 -19.23 -11.79 27.19
C THR A 456 -18.63 -11.86 25.79
N SER A 457 -19.37 -11.42 24.76
CA SER A 457 -18.86 -11.41 23.38
C SER A 457 -17.70 -10.43 23.22
N LEU A 458 -17.80 -9.23 23.80
CA LEU A 458 -16.68 -8.28 23.82
C LEU A 458 -15.46 -8.84 24.53
N GLN A 459 -15.64 -9.53 25.67
CA GLN A 459 -14.54 -10.19 26.38
C GLN A 459 -13.88 -11.30 25.54
N GLN A 460 -14.66 -12.07 24.76
CA GLN A 460 -14.10 -13.07 23.86
C GLN A 460 -13.33 -12.43 22.70
N ILE A 461 -13.83 -11.34 22.12
CA ILE A 461 -13.11 -10.56 21.09
C ILE A 461 -11.80 -10.00 21.67
N ASP A 462 -11.87 -9.41 22.87
CA ASP A 462 -10.71 -8.85 23.58
C ASP A 462 -9.65 -9.95 23.86
N ARG A 463 -10.10 -11.16 24.18
CA ARG A 463 -9.21 -12.32 24.35
C ARG A 463 -8.57 -12.76 23.04
N ILE A 464 -9.33 -12.81 21.93
CA ILE A 464 -8.80 -13.11 20.60
C ILE A 464 -7.75 -12.08 20.19
N ALA A 465 -8.02 -10.78 20.41
CA ALA A 465 -7.09 -9.70 20.15
C ALA A 465 -5.74 -9.88 20.87
N LEU A 466 -5.76 -10.25 22.16
CA LEU A 466 -4.53 -10.56 22.90
C LEU A 466 -3.75 -11.72 22.27
N LEU A 467 -4.42 -12.79 21.86
CA LEU A 467 -3.76 -13.94 21.24
C LEU A 467 -3.09 -13.56 19.90
N ARG A 468 -3.72 -12.69 19.11
CA ARG A 468 -3.13 -12.16 17.88
C ARG A 468 -1.92 -11.29 18.13
N LEU A 469 -1.98 -10.46 19.18
CA LEU A 469 -0.84 -9.63 19.57
C LEU A 469 0.35 -10.47 20.05
N GLN A 470 0.11 -11.56 20.78
CA GLN A 470 1.16 -12.51 21.20
C GLN A 470 1.85 -13.22 20.04
N ASP A 471 1.18 -13.35 18.88
CA ASP A 471 1.81 -13.91 17.68
C ASP A 471 2.67 -12.86 16.93
N ARG A 472 2.55 -11.56 17.27
CA ARG A 472 3.20 -10.43 16.55
C ARG A 472 4.25 -9.70 17.39
N LEU A 473 4.10 -9.70 18.71
CA LEU A 473 4.93 -8.98 19.67
C LEU A 473 5.46 -9.96 20.74
N PRO A 474 6.60 -9.62 21.38
CA PRO A 474 7.11 -10.38 22.51
C PRO A 474 6.17 -10.36 23.73
#